data_AF-A0A1V6DLA9-F1
#
_entry.id   AF-A0A1V6DLA9-F1
#
_cell.length_a   1.000
_cell.length_b   1.000
_cell.length_c   1.000
_cell.angle_alpha   90.00
_cell.angle_beta   90.00
_cell.angle_gamma   90.00
#
_symmetry.space_group_name_H-M   'P 1'
#
loop_
_entity.id
_entity.type
_entity.pdbx_description
1 polymer ?
#
loop_
_entity_poly.entity_id
_entity_poly.type
_entity_poly.pdbx_seq_one_letter_code
_entity_poly.pdbx_strand_id
1 'polypeptide(L)'
;MNDARKAGAEAIYLRLPLSSPAAPQVSDACETFGLSFAGIIPLIAAGTDVLVMQWVGAPLDMGAIRIHGDQGRRVFDYVKGCLGY
;
A
#
# COMPACT_ATOMS: atom_id res chain seq x y z
N MET A 1 -6.46 4.24 12.60
CA MET A 1 -5.42 3.18 12.44
C MET A 1 -5.09 2.50 13.77
N ASN A 2 -4.69 3.24 14.81
CA ASN A 2 -4.31 2.65 16.11
C ASN A 2 -5.41 1.82 16.78
N ASP A 3 -6.67 2.27 16.72
CA ASP A 3 -7.78 1.52 17.32
C ASP A 3 -8.04 0.20 16.59
N ALA A 4 -7.98 0.20 15.26
CA ALA A 4 -8.10 -1.01 14.45
C ALA A 4 -6.95 -2.00 14.76
N ARG A 5 -5.71 -1.50 14.91
CA ARG A 5 -4.57 -2.32 15.33
C ARG A 5 -4.80 -2.93 16.72
N LYS A 6 -5.25 -2.13 17.69
CA LYS A 6 -5.58 -2.60 19.06
C LYS A 6 -6.72 -3.62 19.08
N ALA A 7 -7.66 -3.50 18.14
CA ALA A 7 -8.76 -4.45 17.96
C ALA A 7 -8.34 -5.74 17.22
N GLY A 8 -7.06 -5.91 16.87
CA GLY A 8 -6.55 -7.11 16.23
C GLY A 8 -6.77 -7.17 14.72
N ALA A 9 -6.91 -6.03 14.04
CA ALA A 9 -6.98 -6.01 12.58
C ALA A 9 -5.71 -6.63 11.97
N GLU A 10 -5.88 -7.56 11.03
CA GLU A 10 -4.78 -8.20 10.30
C GLU A 10 -4.29 -7.35 9.12
N ALA A 11 -5.14 -6.47 8.61
CA ALA A 11 -4.78 -5.51 7.57
C ALA A 11 -5.65 -4.25 7.65
N ILE A 12 -5.11 -3.14 7.17
CA ILE A 12 -5.83 -1.87 7.03
C ILE A 12 -5.55 -1.35 5.62
N TYR A 13 -6.61 -1.06 4.87
CA TYR A 13 -6.51 -0.52 3.51
C TYR A 13 -6.97 0.94 3.49
N LEU A 14 -6.18 1.78 2.82
CA LEU A 14 -6.55 3.14 2.46
C LEU A 14 -6.72 3.22 0.95
N ARG A 15 -7.83 3.80 0.51
CA ARG A 15 -8.18 3.98 -0.90
C ARG A 15 -8.19 5.47 -1.21
N LEU A 16 -7.28 5.88 -2.08
CA LEU A 16 -7.05 7.26 -2.44
C LEU A 16 -7.37 7.47 -3.91
N PRO A 17 -8.40 8.27 -4.26
CA PRO A 17 -8.66 8.61 -5.65
C PRO A 17 -7.45 9.32 -6.26
N LEU A 18 -6.91 8.79 -7.36
CA LEU A 18 -5.78 9.39 -8.08
C LEU A 18 -6.16 10.70 -8.78
N SER A 19 -7.45 10.95 -8.93
CA SER A 19 -8.00 12.23 -9.39
C SER A 19 -7.82 13.37 -8.36
N SER A 20 -7.53 13.05 -7.10
CA SER A 20 -7.28 14.07 -6.07
C SER A 20 -5.89 14.70 -6.25
N PRO A 21 -5.77 16.03 -6.33
CA PRO A 21 -4.46 16.71 -6.37
C PRO A 21 -3.62 16.49 -5.11
N ALA A 22 -4.26 16.10 -4.00
CA ALA A 22 -3.60 15.80 -2.73
C ALA A 22 -3.06 14.35 -2.68
N ALA A 23 -3.29 13.54 -3.72
CA ALA A 23 -2.94 12.13 -3.71
C ALA A 23 -1.44 11.88 -3.43
N PRO A 24 -0.48 12.61 -4.04
CA PRO A 24 0.95 12.41 -3.75
C PRO A 24 1.30 12.66 -2.29
N GLN A 25 0.81 13.77 -1.71
CA GLN A 25 1.14 14.14 -0.33
C GLN A 25 0.53 13.16 0.67
N VAL A 26 -0.68 12.65 0.38
CA VAL A 26 -1.33 11.66 1.24
C VAL A 26 -0.65 10.29 1.13
N SER A 27 -0.19 9.87 -0.05
CA SER A 27 0.57 8.62 -0.18
C SER A 27 1.89 8.67 0.58
N ASP A 28 2.64 9.77 0.46
CA ASP A 28 3.91 9.95 1.18
C ASP A 28 3.69 9.89 2.69
N ALA A 29 2.66 10.58 3.19
CA ALA A 29 2.29 10.52 4.60
C ALA A 29 1.91 9.10 5.03
N CYS A 30 1.14 8.36 4.23
CA CYS A 30 0.75 6.98 4.52
C CYS A 30 1.97 6.06 4.74
N GLU A 31 3.03 6.24 3.95
CA GLU A 31 4.28 5.48 4.10
C GLU A 31 4.94 5.76 5.45
N THR A 32 4.97 7.02 5.90
CA THR A 32 5.48 7.34 7.24
C THR A 32 4.65 6.74 8.39
N PHE A 33 3.39 6.37 8.13
CA PHE A 33 2.53 5.65 9.09
C PHE A 33 2.63 4.12 8.99
N GLY A 34 3.50 3.62 8.11
CA GLY A 34 3.74 2.19 7.89
C GLY A 34 2.73 1.53 6.97
N LEU A 35 2.03 2.30 6.12
CA LEU A 35 1.34 1.73 4.97
C LEU A 35 2.32 1.61 3.80
N SER A 36 2.03 0.71 2.86
CA SER A 36 2.80 0.50 1.65
C SER A 36 1.88 0.38 0.44
N PHE A 37 2.42 0.57 -0.76
CA PHE A 37 1.69 0.34 -2.00
C PHE A 37 1.12 -1.08 -2.05
N ALA A 38 -0.18 -1.19 -2.35
CA ALA A 38 -0.89 -2.46 -2.47
C ALA A 38 -1.47 -2.69 -3.87
N GLY A 39 -1.55 -1.64 -4.69
CA GLY A 39 -2.08 -1.74 -6.05
C GLY A 39 -2.82 -0.49 -6.51
N ILE A 40 -3.40 -0.60 -7.70
CA ILE A 40 -4.31 0.38 -8.29
C ILE A 40 -5.59 -0.36 -8.65
N ILE A 41 -6.75 0.21 -8.29
CA ILE A 41 -8.04 -0.29 -8.75
C ILE A 41 -8.57 0.70 -9.79
N PRO A 42 -8.68 0.29 -11.07
CA PRO A 42 -9.18 1.17 -12.11
C PRO A 42 -10.66 1.53 -11.92
N LEU A 43 -11.00 2.78 -12.21
CA LEU A 43 -12.38 3.29 -12.38
C LEU A 43 -13.38 3.07 -11.22
N ILE A 44 -12.94 2.67 -10.03
CA ILE A 44 -13.86 2.25 -8.95
C ILE A 44 -14.43 3.40 -8.12
N ALA A 45 -13.74 4.54 -8.05
CA ALA A 45 -14.21 5.71 -7.29
C ALA A 45 -14.79 6.74 -8.25
N ALA A 46 -16.11 6.68 -8.46
CA ALA A 46 -16.83 7.59 -9.36
C ALA A 46 -16.20 7.66 -10.78
N GLY A 47 -15.72 6.53 -11.30
CA GLY A 47 -15.08 6.46 -12.61
C GLY A 47 -13.61 6.91 -12.61
N THR A 48 -12.98 7.07 -11.45
CA THR A 48 -11.55 7.39 -11.34
C THR A 48 -10.76 6.24 -10.75
N ASP A 49 -9.49 6.16 -11.13
CA ASP A 49 -8.55 5.18 -10.60
C ASP A 49 -8.23 5.47 -9.13
N VAL A 50 -8.02 4.41 -8.37
CA VAL A 50 -7.76 4.47 -6.93
C VAL A 50 -6.42 3.84 -6.63
N LEU A 51 -5.54 4.60 -5.99
CA LEU A 51 -4.37 4.06 -5.31
C LEU A 51 -4.82 3.32 -4.05
N VAL A 52 -4.34 2.10 -3.88
CA VAL A 52 -4.53 1.30 -2.66
C VAL A 52 -3.22 1.27 -1.88
N MET A 53 -3.28 1.74 -0.64
CA MET A 53 -2.22 1.61 0.35
C MET A 53 -2.67 0.61 1.41
N GLN A 54 -1.74 -0.16 1.97
CA GLN A 54 -2.04 -1.15 3.00
C GLN A 54 -1.05 -1.14 4.16
N TRP A 55 -1.55 -1.37 5.36
CA TRP A 55 -0.76 -1.88 6.47
C TRP A 55 -1.14 -3.36 6.70
N VAL A 56 -0.14 -4.20 7.00
CA VAL A 56 -0.32 -5.61 7.33
C VAL A 56 0.16 -5.85 8.76
N GLY A 57 -0.66 -6.52 9.57
CA GLY A 57 -0.41 -6.78 10.99
C GLY A 57 0.41 -8.03 11.26
N ALA A 58 0.62 -8.88 10.25
CA ALA A 58 1.45 -10.06 10.32
C ALA A 58 2.84 -9.80 9.72
N PRO A 59 3.89 -10.48 10.21
CA PRO A 59 5.20 -10.47 9.54
C PRO A 59 5.07 -11.06 8.14
N LEU A 60 5.68 -10.41 7.16
CA LEU A 60 5.69 -10.87 5.77
C LEU A 60 6.98 -11.62 5.49
N ASP A 61 6.87 -12.84 4.97
CA ASP A 61 8.01 -13.54 4.39
C ASP A 61 8.25 -13.02 2.97
N MET A 62 9.07 -11.97 2.88
CA MET A 62 9.47 -11.38 1.62
C MET A 62 10.26 -12.35 0.72
N GLY A 63 10.89 -13.38 1.31
CA GLY A 63 11.65 -14.40 0.57
C GLY A 63 10.74 -15.43 -0.13
N ALA A 64 9.52 -15.62 0.36
CA ALA A 64 8.52 -16.48 -0.27
C ALA A 64 7.88 -15.85 -1.52
N ILE A 65 7.97 -14.53 -1.69
CA ILE A 65 7.34 -13.81 -2.79
C ILE A 65 8.15 -14.00 -4.07
N ARG A 66 7.53 -14.65 -5.06
CA ARG A 66 8.11 -14.86 -6.39
C ARG A 66 7.70 -13.74 -7.33
N ILE A 67 8.69 -13.01 -7.82
CA ILE A 67 8.49 -11.88 -8.73
C ILE A 67 8.94 -12.25 -10.13
N HIS A 68 8.09 -11.94 -11.10
CA HIS A 68 8.34 -12.17 -12.52
C HIS A 68 8.47 -10.84 -13.26
N GLY A 69 9.59 -10.66 -13.97
CA GLY A 69 9.87 -9.49 -14.78
C GLY A 69 10.40 -8.28 -13.99
N ASP A 70 11.02 -7.36 -14.74
CA ASP A 70 11.76 -6.23 -14.16
C ASP A 70 10.85 -5.21 -13.49
N GLN A 71 9.66 -4.96 -14.04
CA GLN A 71 8.71 -4.01 -13.46
C GLN A 71 8.15 -4.51 -12.13
N GLY A 72 7.79 -5.80 -12.05
CA GLY A 72 7.39 -6.42 -10.80
C GLY A 72 8.49 -6.33 -9.74
N ARG A 73 9.76 -6.53 -10.15
CA ARG A 73 10.91 -6.41 -9.25
C ARG A 73 11.06 -4.99 -8.69
N ARG A 74 10.93 -3.97 -9.54
CA ARG A 74 10.98 -2.57 -9.11
C ARG A 74 9.90 -2.23 -8.09
N VAL A 75 8.66 -2.67 -8.31
CA VAL A 75 7.56 -2.45 -7.36
C VAL A 75 7.81 -3.20 -6.06
N PHE A 76 8.29 -4.44 -6.14
CA PHE A 76 8.63 -5.23 -4.96
C PHE A 76 9.73 -4.56 -4.12
N ASP A 77 10.82 -4.13 -4.75
CA ASP A 77 11.94 -3.48 -4.05
C ASP A 77 11.50 -2.16 -3.41
N TYR A 78 10.60 -1.42 -4.07
CA TYR A 78 9.97 -0.21 -3.52
C TYR A 78 9.17 -0.52 -2.25
N VAL A 79 8.21 -1.46 -2.31
CA VAL A 79 7.38 -1.86 -1.17
C VAL A 79 8.23 -2.38 -0.02
N LYS A 80 9.25 -3.19 -0.34
CA LYS A 80 10.21 -3.72 0.62
C LYS A 80 10.93 -2.60 1.37
N GLY A 81 11.39 -1.57 0.64
CA GLY A 81 12.01 -0.38 1.21
C GLY A 81 11.08 0.40 2.15
N CYS A 82 9.82 0.63 1.75
CA CYS A 82 8.84 1.32 2.59
C CYS A 82 8.57 0.58 3.92
N LEU A 83 8.66 -0.75 3.91
CA LEU A 83 8.38 -1.59 5.07
C LEU A 83 9.62 -1.89 5.94
N GLY A 84 10.81 -1.45 5.52
CA GLY A 84 12.06 -1.64 6.27
C GLY A 84 12.60 -3.08 6.29
N TYR A 85 12.33 -3.87 5.24
CA TYR A 85 12.86 -5.24 5.06
C TYR A 85 14.19 -5.29 4.29
#